data_AF-A0A0K6HM59-F1
#
_entry.id   AF-A0A0K6HM59-F1
#
_cell.length_a   1.000
_cell.length_b   1.000
_cell.length_c   1.000
_cell.angle_alpha   90.00
_cell.angle_beta   90.00
_cell.angle_gamma   90.00
#
_symmetry.space_group_name_H-M   'P 1'
#
loop_
_entity.id
_entity.type
_entity.pdbx_description
1 polymer ?
#
loop_
_entity_poly.entity_id
_entity_poly.type
_entity_poly.pdbx_seq_one_letter_code
_entity_poly.pdbx_strand_id
1 'polypeptide(L)'
;MATMNVSLPDPMKDWVEAQAASGRYSNASDYVRDLIRRDQERCGKIAHMQMLVTEGLESGISGQSMEDILKAARQRVQTDPSSDGI
;
A
#
# COMPACT_ATOMS: atom_id res chain seq x y z
N MET A 1 -17.86 -20.29 -4.63
CA MET A 1 -16.60 -19.76 -5.20
C MET A 1 -16.62 -19.98 -6.70
N ALA A 2 -16.09 -19.03 -7.48
CA ALA A 2 -15.80 -19.26 -8.89
C ALA A 2 -14.50 -20.08 -9.00
N THR A 3 -14.46 -21.02 -9.94
CA THR A 3 -13.27 -21.86 -10.19
C THR A 3 -12.50 -21.28 -11.37
N MET A 4 -11.18 -21.10 -11.21
CA MET A 4 -10.27 -20.63 -12.26
C MET A 4 -9.14 -21.66 -12.43
N ASN A 5 -8.97 -22.19 -13.64
CA ASN A 5 -7.90 -23.12 -13.97
C ASN A 5 -6.73 -22.35 -14.58
N VAL A 6 -5.51 -22.63 -14.12
CA VAL A 6 -4.27 -22.00 -14.60
C VAL A 6 -3.24 -23.11 -14.81
N SER A 7 -2.63 -23.16 -16.00
CA SER A 7 -1.52 -24.06 -16.29
C SER A 7 -0.20 -23.38 -15.89
N LEU A 8 0.61 -24.10 -15.11
CA LEU A 8 1.93 -23.64 -14.67
C LEU A 8 3.00 -24.61 -15.19
N PRO A 9 4.18 -24.12 -15.60
CA PRO A 9 5.36 -24.97 -15.79
C PRO A 9 5.70 -25.72 -14.50
N ASP A 10 6.30 -26.91 -14.64
CA ASP A 10 6.63 -27.78 -13.50
C ASP A 10 7.39 -27.05 -12.36
N PRO A 11 8.43 -26.22 -12.64
CA PRO A 11 9.13 -25.50 -11.57
C PRO A 11 8.24 -24.53 -10.78
N MET A 12 7.25 -23.92 -11.42
CA MET A 12 6.32 -23.01 -10.75
C MET A 12 5.28 -23.77 -9.94
N LYS A 13 4.83 -24.93 -10.43
CA LYS A 13 3.95 -25.82 -9.69
C LYS A 13 4.62 -26.30 -8.41
N ASP A 14 5.85 -26.81 -8.50
CA ASP A 14 6.62 -27.30 -7.34
C ASP A 14 6.81 -26.19 -6.30
N TRP A 15 7.08 -24.97 -6.75
CA TRP A 15 7.18 -23.81 -5.87
C TRP A 15 5.87 -23.54 -5.11
N VAL A 16 4.74 -23.51 -5.83
CA VAL A 16 3.41 -23.29 -5.23
C VAL A 16 3.07 -24.38 -4.22
N GLU A 17 3.38 -25.64 -4.53
CA GLU A 17 3.16 -26.77 -3.64
C GLU A 17 4.03 -26.68 -2.37
N ALA A 18 5.29 -26.28 -2.50
CA ALA A 18 6.18 -26.05 -1.36
C ALA A 18 5.66 -24.91 -0.44
N GLN A 19 5.10 -23.84 -1.02
CA GLN A 19 4.49 -22.77 -0.24
C GLN A 19 3.26 -23.26 0.53
N ALA A 20 2.41 -24.09 -0.09
CA ALA A 20 1.29 -24.71 0.60
C ALA A 20 1.74 -25.67 1.72
N ALA A 21 2.81 -26.44 1.49
CA ALA A 21 3.35 -27.38 2.46
C ALA A 21 4.02 -26.71 3.69
N SER A 22 4.32 -25.41 3.63
CA SER A 22 4.92 -24.65 4.74
C SER A 22 4.04 -24.51 6.00
N GLY A 23 2.80 -24.98 5.95
CA GLY A 23 1.82 -24.85 7.04
C GLY A 23 1.13 -23.48 7.11
N ARG A 24 1.55 -22.53 6.28
CA ARG A 24 0.93 -21.20 6.18
C ARG A 24 -0.36 -21.18 5.37
N TYR A 25 -0.53 -22.11 4.44
CA TYR A 25 -1.71 -22.20 3.57
C TYR A 25 -2.23 -23.64 3.54
N SER A 26 -3.54 -23.81 3.42
CA SER A 26 -4.15 -25.15 3.41
C SER A 26 -4.01 -25.87 2.06
N ASN A 27 -3.82 -25.12 0.97
CA ASN A 27 -3.67 -25.64 -0.38
C ASN A 27 -3.08 -24.57 -1.33
N ALA A 28 -2.76 -24.99 -2.56
CA ALA A 28 -2.24 -24.11 -3.62
C ALA A 28 -3.18 -22.93 -3.95
N SER A 29 -4.50 -23.15 -3.99
CA SER A 29 -5.47 -22.09 -4.28
C SER A 29 -5.53 -21.02 -3.18
N ASP A 30 -5.28 -21.40 -1.92
CA ASP A 30 -5.18 -20.46 -0.80
C ASP A 30 -3.96 -19.55 -0.96
N TYR A 31 -2.80 -20.13 -1.33
CA TYR A 31 -1.60 -19.37 -1.63
C TYR A 31 -1.81 -18.41 -2.81
N VAL A 32 -2.41 -18.88 -3.92
CA VAL A 32 -2.68 -18.05 -5.09
C VAL A 32 -3.66 -16.91 -4.76
N ARG A 33 -4.71 -17.18 -3.98
CA ARG A 33 -5.65 -16.12 -3.54
C ARG A 33 -4.95 -15.05 -2.69
N ASP A 34 -4.01 -15.44 -1.85
CA ASP A 34 -3.23 -14.49 -1.07
C ASP A 34 -2.26 -13.66 -1.94
N LEU A 35 -1.61 -14.29 -2.92
CA LEU A 35 -0.79 -13.56 -3.90
C LEU A 35 -1.59 -12.50 -4.65
N ILE A 36 -2.80 -12.85 -5.10
CA ILE A 36 -3.69 -11.90 -5.80
C ILE A 36 -4.04 -10.73 -4.88
N ARG A 37 -4.36 -10.97 -3.61
CA ARG A 37 -4.66 -9.91 -2.64
C ARG A 37 -3.46 -8.98 -2.44
N ARG A 38 -2.26 -9.54 -2.25
CA ARG A 38 -1.03 -8.74 -2.10
C ARG A 38 -0.73 -7.91 -3.35
N ASP A 39 -0.97 -8.47 -4.53
CA ASP A 39 -0.79 -7.72 -5.77
C ASP A 39 -1.80 -6.57 -5.89
N GLN A 40 -3.07 -6.80 -5.57
CA GLN A 40 -4.09 -5.74 -5.52
C GLN A 40 -3.72 -4.64 -4.53
N GLU A 41 -3.30 -5.00 -3.31
CA GLU A 41 -2.86 -4.03 -2.30
C GLU A 41 -1.64 -3.22 -2.77
N ARG A 42 -0.66 -3.89 -3.39
CA ARG A 42 0.53 -3.22 -3.92
C ARG A 42 0.17 -2.26 -5.05
N CYS A 43 -0.65 -2.68 -6.00
CA CYS A 43 -1.15 -1.85 -7.08
C CYS A 43 -1.94 -0.65 -6.55
N GLY A 44 -2.80 -0.86 -5.55
CA GLY A 44 -3.54 0.21 -4.89
C GLY A 44 -2.63 1.24 -4.20
N LYS A 45 -1.61 0.77 -3.46
CA LYS A 45 -0.61 1.65 -2.83
C LYS A 45 0.16 2.49 -3.85
N ILE A 46 0.59 1.86 -4.96
CA ILE A 46 1.31 2.57 -6.03
C ILE A 46 0.42 3.63 -6.66
N ALA A 47 -0.83 3.29 -7.01
CA ALA A 47 -1.77 4.22 -7.61
C ALA A 47 -2.07 5.40 -6.67
N HIS A 48 -2.25 5.14 -5.38
CA HIS A 48 -2.47 6.19 -4.38
C HIS A 48 -1.25 7.12 -4.25
N MET A 49 -0.04 6.57 -4.19
CA MET A 49 1.18 7.37 -4.15
C MET A 49 1.37 8.21 -5.41
N GLN A 50 1.09 7.65 -6.58
CA GLN A 50 1.14 8.38 -7.85
C GLN A 50 0.17 9.54 -7.86
N MET A 51 -1.07 9.34 -7.39
CA MET A 51 -2.05 10.41 -7.26
C MET A 51 -1.56 11.55 -6.36
N LEU A 52 -1.01 11.24 -5.18
CA LEU A 52 -0.47 12.26 -4.26
C LEU A 52 0.73 13.02 -4.87
N VAL A 53 1.59 12.32 -5.62
CA VAL A 53 2.71 12.94 -6.32
C VAL A 53 2.20 13.87 -7.43
N THR A 54 1.21 13.43 -8.21
CA THR A 54 0.58 14.27 -9.24
C THR A 54 -0.03 15.52 -8.63
N GLU A 55 -0.81 15.38 -7.55
CA GLU A 55 -1.39 16.52 -6.82
C GLU A 55 -0.30 17.49 -6.35
N GLY A 56 0.80 16.98 -5.78
CA GLY A 56 1.93 17.81 -5.36
C GLY A 56 2.60 18.56 -6.52
N LEU A 57 2.77 17.90 -7.67
CA LEU A 57 3.33 18.54 -8.86
C LEU A 57 2.39 19.63 -9.43
N GLU A 58 1.09 19.36 -9.45
CA GLU A 58 0.06 20.29 -9.92
C GLU A 58 -0.14 21.47 -8.96
N SER A 59 0.16 21.30 -7.67
CA SER A 59 0.12 22.38 -6.67
C SER A 59 1.19 23.46 -6.89
N GLY A 60 2.16 23.19 -7.78
CA GLY A 60 3.24 24.11 -8.12
C GLY A 60 4.37 24.13 -7.09
N ILE A 61 5.41 24.92 -7.38
CA ILE A 61 6.58 25.02 -6.51
C ILE A 61 6.27 26.02 -5.39
N SER A 62 6.33 25.56 -4.14
CA SER A 62 6.22 26.45 -2.98
C SER A 62 7.45 27.36 -2.89
N GLY A 63 7.19 28.66 -2.69
CA GLY A 63 8.24 29.64 -2.36
C GLY A 63 8.58 29.68 -0.87
N GLN A 64 7.96 28.84 -0.03
CA GLN A 64 8.18 28.84 1.41
C GLN A 64 9.53 28.21 1.75
N SER A 65 10.27 28.88 2.63
CA SER A 65 11.46 28.28 3.24
C SER A 65 11.08 27.23 4.28
N MET A 66 12.04 26.40 4.69
CA MET A 66 11.84 25.46 5.80
C MET A 66 11.45 26.18 7.11
N GLU A 67 11.98 27.38 7.35
CA GLU A 67 11.65 28.20 8.52
C GLU A 67 10.19 28.65 8.50
N ASP A 68 9.69 29.07 7.33
CA ASP A 68 8.29 29.46 7.13
C ASP A 68 7.34 28.28 7.39
N ILE A 69 7.70 27.10 6.88
CA ILE A 69 6.92 25.86 7.06
C ILE A 69 6.86 25.50 8.56
N LEU A 70 7.99 25.55 9.26
CA LEU A 70 8.05 25.22 10.68
C LEU A 70 7.26 26.21 11.54
N LYS A 71 7.36 27.51 11.22
CA LYS A 71 6.59 28.55 11.90
C LYS A 71 5.09 28.33 11.70
N ALA A 72 4.66 28.08 10.46
CA ALA A 72 3.25 27.81 10.14
C ALA A 72 2.72 26.55 10.85
N ALA A 73 3.53 25.49 10.93
CA ALA A 73 3.15 24.26 11.65
C ALA A 73 2.97 24.51 13.16
N ARG A 74 3.89 25.24 13.80
CA ARG A 74 3.79 25.60 15.23
C ARG A 74 2.59 26.50 15.54
N GLN A 75 2.25 27.40 14.63
CA GLN A 75 1.07 28.25 14.76
C GLN A 75 -0.22 27.44 14.68
N ARG A 76 -0.33 26.49 13.73
CA ARG A 76 -1.50 25.61 13.59
C ARG A 76 -1.81 24.81 14.85
N VAL A 77 -0.78 24.26 15.50
CA VAL A 77 -0.93 23.51 16.77
C VAL A 77 -1.39 24.41 17.92
N GLN A 78 -0.93 25.67 17.98
CA GLN A 78 -1.34 26.62 19.03
C GLN A 78 -2.76 27.18 18.81
N THR A 79 -3.25 27.19 17.58
CA THR A 79 -4.59 27.70 17.24
C THR A 79 -5.68 26.65 17.28
N ASP A 80 -5.36 25.37 17.50
CA ASP A 80 -6.34 24.30 17.65
C ASP A 80 -6.61 24.06 19.16
N PRO A 81 -7.73 24.56 19.72
CA PRO A 81 -8.03 24.44 21.15
C PRO A 81 -8.47 23.01 21.53
N SER A 82 -8.46 22.07 20.59
CA SER A 82 -9.03 20.73 20.74
C SER A 82 -8.00 19.67 21.19
N SER A 83 -6.75 20.05 21.48
CA SER A 83 -5.71 19.08 21.92
C SER A 83 -5.51 18.96 23.44
N ASP A 84 -6.24 19.74 24.25
CA ASP A 84 -6.37 19.53 25.70
C ASP A 84 -7.73 18.86 26.01
N GLY A 85 -7.82 17.53 25.89
CA GLY A 85 -9.07 16.84 26.19
C GLY A 85 -9.08 15.32 26.02
N ILE A 86 -8.51 14.63 27.01
CA ILE A 86 -8.65 13.19 27.39
C ILE A 86 -7.95 12.17 26.49
#